data_AF-A0A928MU64-F1
#
_entry.id   AF-A0A928MU64-F1
#
_cell.length_a   1.000
_cell.length_b   1.000
_cell.length_c   1.000
_cell.angle_alpha   90.00
_cell.angle_beta   90.00
_cell.angle_gamma   90.00
#
_symmetry.space_group_name_H-M   'P 1'
#
loop_
_entity.id
_entity.type
_entity.pdbx_description
1 polymer ?
#
loop_
_entity_poly.entity_id
_entity_poly.type
_entity_poly.pdbx_seq_one_letter_code
_entity_poly.pdbx_strand_id
1 'polypeptide(L)'
;MFYDFTRDENHSILISSHIVSDLEKLCDYVAFLHKGKLLLCEEKDVLLSEYGIIHCTVEQLSELDKEVIKYKKETPYGAEAIVSRKDAPNGFKLSPISIEELFVFMVKEAK
;
A
#
# COMPACT_ATOMS: atom_id res chain seq x y z
N MET A 1 23.94 -12.75 -1.34
CA MET A 1 25.04 -11.77 -1.11
C MET A 1 24.56 -10.55 -0.32
N PHE A 2 23.54 -9.78 -0.77
CA PHE A 2 22.96 -8.71 0.07
C PHE A 2 22.04 -9.25 1.19
N TYR A 3 21.21 -10.24 0.89
CA TYR A 3 20.30 -10.90 1.85
C TYR A 3 21.03 -11.62 3.01
N ASP A 4 22.23 -12.14 2.76
CA ASP A 4 23.09 -12.75 3.80
C ASP A 4 23.73 -11.69 4.70
N PHE A 5 23.96 -10.48 4.18
CA PHE A 5 24.60 -9.38 4.92
C PHE A 5 23.59 -8.66 5.82
N THR A 6 22.32 -8.60 5.43
CA THR A 6 21.22 -8.03 6.23
C THR A 6 20.63 -9.01 7.25
N ARG A 7 20.97 -10.30 7.18
CA ARG A 7 20.57 -11.32 8.16
C ARG A 7 21.36 -11.24 9.47
N ASP A 8 22.49 -10.54 9.46
CA ASP A 8 23.22 -10.19 10.68
C ASP A 8 22.59 -8.92 11.26
N GLU A 9 22.10 -9.01 12.49
CA GLU A 9 21.29 -7.98 13.17
C GLU A 9 22.02 -6.64 13.34
N ASN A 10 23.35 -6.61 13.11
CA ASN A 10 24.20 -5.42 13.21
C ASN A 10 24.39 -4.64 11.90
N HIS A 11 23.73 -5.04 10.82
CA HIS A 11 23.92 -4.44 9.49
C HIS A 11 22.60 -4.04 8.83
N SER A 12 22.40 -2.74 8.63
CA SER A 12 21.29 -2.20 7.86
C SER A 12 21.76 -1.65 6.53
N ILE A 13 21.01 -1.93 5.45
CA ILE A 13 21.28 -1.41 4.11
C ILE A 13 20.11 -0.55 3.70
N LEU A 14 20.37 0.74 3.40
CA LEU A 14 19.39 1.63 2.81
C LEU A 14 19.55 1.61 1.29
N ILE A 15 18.50 1.19 0.59
CA ILE A 15 18.47 1.19 -0.88
C ILE A 15 17.44 2.23 -1.33
N SER A 16 17.87 3.19 -2.16
CA SER A 16 17.00 4.13 -2.83
C SER A 16 16.84 3.70 -4.29
N SER A 17 15.69 3.13 -4.64
CA SER A 17 15.32 2.81 -6.01
C SER A 17 13.99 3.48 -6.36
N HIS A 18 13.83 3.80 -7.65
CA HIS A 18 12.57 4.31 -8.21
C HIS A 18 11.68 3.18 -8.73
N ILE A 19 12.18 1.94 -8.75
CA ILE A 19 11.44 0.76 -9.21
C ILE A 19 10.84 0.08 -7.97
N VAL A 20 9.53 0.24 -7.77
CA VAL A 20 8.83 -0.29 -6.58
C VAL A 20 8.93 -1.82 -6.49
N SER A 21 8.93 -2.52 -7.62
CA SER A 21 9.08 -3.98 -7.65
C SER A 21 10.42 -4.48 -7.12
N ASP A 22 11.48 -3.66 -7.17
CA ASP A 22 12.79 -4.02 -6.61
C ASP A 22 12.78 -3.86 -5.08
N LEU A 23 12.12 -2.81 -4.57
CA LEU A 23 11.89 -2.63 -3.14
C LEU A 23 11.04 -3.77 -2.57
N GLU A 24 10.00 -4.20 -3.30
CA GLU A 24 9.12 -5.28 -2.86
C GLU A 24 9.84 -6.63 -2.70
N LYS A 25 10.89 -6.87 -3.50
CA LYS A 25 11.69 -8.11 -3.46
C LYS A 25 12.83 -8.09 -2.45
N LEU A 26 13.40 -6.92 -2.19
CA LEU A 26 14.65 -6.78 -1.41
C LEU A 26 14.45 -6.22 -0.01
N CYS A 27 13.30 -5.62 0.30
CA CYS A 27 13.07 -4.91 1.55
C CYS A 27 12.01 -5.59 2.43
N ASP A 28 12.35 -5.73 3.71
CA ASP A 28 11.43 -6.14 4.78
C ASP A 28 10.68 -4.93 5.36
N TYR A 29 11.34 -3.76 5.39
CA TYR A 29 10.77 -2.48 5.81
C TYR A 29 10.65 -1.50 4.65
N VAL A 30 9.55 -0.77 4.62
CA VAL A 30 9.27 0.23 3.59
C VAL A 30 9.06 1.58 4.25
N ALA A 31 9.93 2.52 3.88
CA ALA A 31 9.87 3.91 4.31
C ALA A 31 9.42 4.80 3.14
N PHE A 32 8.35 5.58 3.36
CA PHE A 32 7.87 6.53 2.38
C PHE A 32 8.26 7.96 2.78
N LEU A 33 9.12 8.58 1.98
CA LEU A 33 9.58 9.95 2.17
C LEU A 33 8.96 10.85 1.09
N HIS A 34 8.17 11.83 1.50
CA HIS A 34 7.56 12.81 0.61
C HIS A 34 7.83 14.24 1.07
N LYS A 35 8.33 15.10 0.17
CA LYS A 35 8.68 16.51 0.46
C LYS A 35 9.57 16.67 1.72
N GLY A 36 10.51 15.75 1.93
CA GLY A 36 11.41 15.76 3.08
C GLY A 36 10.78 15.32 4.41
N LYS A 37 9.56 14.79 4.39
CA LYS A 37 8.88 14.22 5.57
C LYS A 37 8.73 12.72 5.40
N LEU A 38 9.06 11.98 6.46
CA LEU A 38 8.80 10.55 6.54
C LEU A 38 7.31 10.38 6.85
N LEU A 39 6.54 9.93 5.87
CA LEU A 39 5.10 9.70 6.01
C LEU A 39 4.78 8.34 6.63
N LEU A 40 5.65 7.36 6.41
CA LEU A 40 5.46 5.96 6.76
C LEU A 40 6.83 5.30 6.91
N CYS A 41 6.99 4.42 7.89
CA CYS A 41 8.13 3.51 8.01
C CYS A 41 7.67 2.26 8.77
N GLU A 42 7.21 1.25 8.03
CA GLU A 42 6.65 0.03 8.61
C GLU A 42 7.13 -1.20 7.83
N GLU A 43 6.92 -2.37 8.42
CA GLU A 43 7.16 -3.64 7.74
C GLU A 43 6.21 -3.79 6.54
N LYS A 44 6.78 -4.28 5.44
CA LYS A 44 6.03 -4.57 4.22
C LYS A 44 4.83 -5.48 4.53
N ASP A 45 5.05 -6.58 5.24
CA ASP A 45 4.00 -7.56 5.54
C ASP A 45 2.90 -6.98 6.44
N VAL A 46 3.24 -6.05 7.33
CA VAL A 46 2.26 -5.31 8.14
C VAL A 46 1.40 -4.43 7.24
N LEU A 47 2.01 -3.65 6.35
CA LEU A 47 1.27 -2.80 5.41
C LEU A 47 0.34 -3.61 4.50
N LEU A 48 0.83 -4.72 3.95
CA LEU A 48 0.04 -5.61 3.09
C LEU A 48 -1.11 -6.32 3.85
N SER A 49 -0.96 -6.47 5.17
CA SER A 49 -1.97 -7.09 6.03
C SER A 49 -2.99 -6.10 6.57
N GLU A 50 -2.60 -4.84 6.81
CA GLU A 50 -3.50 -3.81 7.33
C GLU A 50 -4.39 -3.20 6.26
N TYR A 51 -3.92 -3.15 5.01
CA TYR A 51 -4.67 -2.61 3.89
C TYR A 51 -5.17 -3.71 2.96
N GLY A 52 -6.24 -3.41 2.24
CA GLY A 52 -6.79 -4.28 1.22
C GLY A 52 -7.46 -3.45 0.12
N ILE A 53 -7.57 -4.05 -1.05
CA ILE A 53 -8.23 -3.44 -2.19
C ILE A 53 -9.57 -4.14 -2.47
N ILE A 54 -10.62 -3.34 -2.62
CA ILE A 54 -11.95 -3.79 -3.01
C ILE A 54 -12.09 -3.51 -4.50
N HIS A 55 -12.36 -4.56 -5.28
CA HIS A 55 -12.78 -4.42 -6.66
C HIS A 55 -14.31 -4.49 -6.72
N CYS A 56 -14.94 -3.44 -7.22
CA CYS A 56 -16.38 -3.28 -7.29
C CYS A 56 -16.79 -2.50 -8.54
N THR A 57 -18.09 -2.37 -8.80
CA THR A 57 -18.56 -1.45 -9.86
C THR A 57 -18.52 -0.01 -9.39
N VAL A 58 -18.56 0.95 -10.31
CA VAL A 58 -18.60 2.39 -9.97
C VAL A 58 -19.84 2.74 -9.12
N GLU A 59 -20.95 2.02 -9.35
CA GLU A 59 -22.18 2.15 -8.57
C GLU A 59 -21.94 1.69 -7.12
N GLN A 60 -21.41 0.48 -6.93
CA GLN A 60 -21.07 -0.06 -5.61
C GLN A 60 -20.03 0.80 -4.88
N LEU A 61 -19.05 1.33 -5.60
CA LEU A 61 -18.06 2.25 -5.05
C LEU A 61 -18.71 3.52 -4.49
N SER A 62 -19.78 3.99 -5.13
CA SER A 62 -20.52 5.18 -4.70
C SER A 62 -21.41 4.91 -3.48
N GLU A 63 -21.77 3.65 -3.23
CA GLU A 63 -22.48 3.20 -2.03
C GLU A 63 -21.56 3.02 -0.82
N LEU A 64 -20.24 2.93 -1.03
CA LEU A 64 -19.25 2.80 0.06
C LEU A 64 -19.07 4.12 0.82
N ASP A 65 -18.98 4.03 2.14
CA ASP A 65 -18.70 5.18 3.01
C ASP A 65 -17.31 5.77 2.72
N LYS A 66 -17.29 7.07 2.40
CA LYS A 66 -16.07 7.80 2.06
C LYS A 66 -15.05 7.86 3.21
N GLU A 67 -15.49 7.69 4.45
CA GLU A 67 -14.60 7.67 5.62
C GLU A 67 -13.75 6.38 5.68
N VAL A 68 -14.29 5.29 5.15
CA VAL A 68 -13.63 3.99 5.08
C VAL A 68 -12.70 3.90 3.86
N ILE A 69 -13.09 4.55 2.76
CA ILE A 69 -12.29 4.60 1.53
C ILE A 69 -11.10 5.54 1.71
N LYS A 70 -9.90 4.96 1.80
CA LYS A 70 -8.64 5.73 1.83
C LYS A 70 -8.24 6.20 0.43
N TYR A 71 -8.44 5.34 -0.56
CA TYR A 71 -8.22 5.67 -1.96
C TYR A 71 -9.31 5.08 -2.83
N LYS A 72 -9.64 5.77 -3.92
CA LYS A 72 -10.46 5.19 -4.98
C LYS A 72 -9.88 5.46 -6.36
N LYS A 73 -10.08 4.50 -7.25
CA LYS A 73 -9.71 4.55 -8.65
C LYS A 73 -10.88 4.02 -9.47
N GLU A 74 -11.45 4.90 -10.26
CA GLU A 74 -12.53 4.57 -11.19
C GLU A 74 -11.90 4.32 -12.56
N THR A 75 -12.26 3.21 -13.19
CA THR A 75 -11.84 2.82 -14.54
C THR A 75 -13.07 2.60 -15.41
N PRO A 76 -12.94 2.61 -16.75
CA PRO A 76 -14.06 2.34 -17.64
C PRO A 76 -14.69 0.95 -17.46
N TYR A 77 -13.96 0.02 -16.83
CA TYR A 77 -14.35 -1.38 -16.67
C TYR A 77 -14.79 -1.71 -15.23
N GLY A 78 -14.73 -0.75 -14.30
CA GLY A 78 -15.03 -0.98 -12.89
C GLY A 78 -14.30 0.01 -11.98
N ALA A 79 -14.38 -0.24 -10.68
CA ALA A 79 -13.83 0.61 -9.64
C ALA A 79 -13.01 -0.19 -8.63
N GLU A 80 -12.01 0.49 -8.06
CA GLU A 80 -11.12 -0.07 -7.06
C GLU A 80 -11.05 0.91 -5.88
N ALA A 81 -11.18 0.39 -4.65
CA ALA A 81 -11.03 1.17 -3.43
C ALA A 81 -10.01 0.52 -2.50
N ILE A 82 -9.06 1.32 -1.99
CA ILE A 82 -8.18 0.89 -0.91
C ILE A 82 -8.84 1.27 0.41
N VAL A 83 -8.97 0.28 1.29
CA VAL A 83 -9.54 0.43 2.63
C VAL A 83 -8.61 -0.21 3.65
N SER A 84 -8.73 0.21 4.91
CA SER A 84 -8.15 -0.60 6.00
C SER A 84 -8.98 -1.86 6.15
N ARG A 85 -8.34 -3.01 6.34
CA ARG A 85 -9.04 -4.28 6.58
C ARG A 85 -9.87 -4.24 7.86
N LYS A 86 -9.50 -3.40 8.84
CA LYS A 86 -10.23 -3.22 10.10
C LYS A 86 -11.55 -2.49 9.91
N ASP A 87 -11.59 -1.55 8.97
CA ASP A 87 -12.76 -0.71 8.68
C ASP A 87 -13.55 -1.23 7.46
N ALA A 88 -13.13 -2.33 6.85
CA ALA A 88 -13.69 -2.80 5.59
C ALA A 88 -15.19 -3.14 5.72
N PRO A 89 -16.03 -2.69 4.78
CA PRO A 89 -17.46 -2.92 4.83
C PRO A 89 -17.80 -4.40 4.61
N ASN A 90 -18.70 -4.90 5.44
CA ASN A 90 -19.18 -6.28 5.38
C ASN A 90 -19.86 -6.56 4.03
N GLY A 91 -19.39 -7.59 3.32
CA GLY A 91 -19.94 -8.02 2.03
C GLY A 91 -19.05 -7.75 0.83
N PHE A 92 -17.98 -6.97 0.99
CA PHE A 92 -16.98 -6.77 -0.06
C PHE A 92 -15.82 -7.76 0.07
N LYS A 93 -15.37 -8.30 -1.06
CA LYS A 93 -14.18 -9.15 -1.10
C LYS A 93 -12.94 -8.27 -1.14
N LEU A 94 -12.13 -8.36 -0.10
CA LEU A 94 -10.81 -7.73 -0.05
C LEU A 94 -9.80 -8.60 -0.80
N SER A 95 -9.15 -8.03 -1.79
CA SER A 95 -7.96 -8.55 -2.42
C SER A 95 -6.71 -8.01 -1.69
N PRO A 96 -5.59 -8.76 -1.73
CA PRO A 96 -4.31 -8.22 -1.29
C PRO A 96 -3.93 -7.02 -2.17
N ILE A 97 -3.33 -6.02 -1.53
CA ILE A 97 -2.78 -4.84 -2.21
C ILE A 97 -1.31 -5.05 -2.54
N SER A 98 -0.77 -4.33 -3.53
CA SER A 98 0.68 -4.27 -3.79
C SER A 98 1.34 -3.03 -3.18
N ILE A 99 2.66 -3.02 -3.00
CA ILE A 99 3.36 -1.82 -2.51
C ILE A 99 3.24 -0.68 -3.52
N GLU A 100 3.22 -0.96 -4.81
CA GLU A 100 2.99 0.05 -5.85
C GLU A 100 1.65 0.78 -5.67
N GLU A 101 0.58 0.04 -5.43
CA GLU A 101 -0.74 0.63 -5.22
C GLU A 101 -0.82 1.45 -3.92
N LEU A 102 -0.21 0.96 -2.84
CA LEU A 102 -0.07 1.72 -1.60
C LEU A 102 0.69 3.04 -1.83
N PHE A 103 1.77 3.01 -2.61
CA PHE A 103 2.53 4.21 -2.93
C PHE A 103 1.70 5.21 -3.74
N VAL A 104 0.96 4.75 -4.75
CA VAL A 104 0.07 5.61 -5.55
C VAL A 104 -0.98 6.28 -4.66
N PHE A 105 -1.53 5.53 -3.70
CA PHE A 105 -2.43 6.07 -2.67
C PHE A 105 -1.76 7.16 -1.83
N MET A 106 -0.60 6.87 -1.22
CA MET A 106 0.09 7.79 -0.34
C MET A 106 0.49 9.11 -1.04
N VAL A 107 0.90 9.04 -2.31
CA VAL A 107 1.20 10.24 -3.11
C VAL A 107 -0.04 11.11 -3.34
N LYS A 108 -1.21 10.49 -3.51
CA LYS A 108 -2.46 11.20 -3.77
C LYS A 108 -3.10 11.78 -2.51
N GLU A 109 -2.93 11.14 -1.36
CA GLU A 109 -3.34 11.71 -0.06
C GLU A 109 -2.42 12.85 0.41
N ALA A 110 -1.13 12.83 0.05
CA ALA A 110 -0.17 13.88 0.44
C ALA A 110 -0.36 15.23 -0.29
N LYS A 111 -1.55 15.47 -0.85
CA LYS A 111 -1.87 16.65 -1.67
C LYS A 111 -2.56 17.74 -0.88
#